data_AF-A0A7S2Q4M5-F1
#
_entry.id   AF-A0A7S2Q4M5-F1
#
_cell.length_a   1.000
_cell.length_b   1.000
_cell.length_c   1.000
_cell.angle_alpha   90.00
_cell.angle_beta   90.00
_cell.angle_gamma   90.00
#
_symmetry.space_group_name_H-M   'P 1'
#
loop_
_entity.id
_entity.type
_entity.pdbx_description
1 polymer ?
#
loop_
_entity_poly.entity_id
_entity_poly.type
_entity_poly.pdbx_seq_one_letter_code
_entity_poly.pdbx_strand_id
1 'polypeptide(L)'
;VVLLETPGAVMTPWRFSTAAIANLFYGGERTGPAWAAVLFGDVAPSGKLPVTFPATEASIVQPGWGGHVVYKEGLFTSYRSPESVPAFPFGHGLSFADFD
;
A
#
# COMPACT_ATOMS: atom_id res chain seq x y z
N VAL A 1 -4.58 10.96 11.98
CA VAL A 1 -3.77 10.62 10.79
C VAL A 1 -2.85 9.48 11.16
N VAL A 2 -2.65 8.49 10.29
CA VAL A 2 -1.71 7.37 10.50
C VAL A 2 -0.63 7.43 9.43
N LEU A 3 0.63 7.34 9.85
CA LEU A 3 1.81 7.29 8.97
C LEU A 3 2.33 5.85 8.94
N LEU A 4 2.45 5.27 7.76
CA LEU A 4 2.91 3.90 7.56
C LEU A 4 4.37 3.88 7.13
N GLU A 5 5.17 3.22 7.95
CA GLU A 5 6.56 2.86 7.67
C GLU A 5 6.73 1.35 7.74
N THR A 6 6.27 0.67 6.70
CA THR A 6 6.21 -0.79 6.63
C THR A 6 7.07 -1.31 5.50
N PRO A 7 7.56 -2.56 5.56
CA PRO A 7 8.40 -3.14 4.50
C PRO A 7 7.62 -3.45 3.22
N GLY A 8 6.29 -3.41 3.29
CA GLY A 8 5.38 -3.72 2.19
C GLY A 8 3.94 -3.48 2.60
N ALA A 9 3.03 -4.13 1.86
CA ALA A 9 1.60 -4.03 2.14
C ALA A 9 1.26 -4.57 3.53
N VAL A 10 0.38 -3.86 4.23
CA VAL A 10 -0.16 -4.27 5.53
C VAL A 10 -1.68 -4.24 5.51
N MET A 11 -2.27 -5.12 6.30
CA MET A 11 -3.71 -5.14 6.53
C MET A 11 -4.14 -3.89 7.31
N THR A 12 -5.18 -3.22 6.84
CA THR A 12 -5.71 -1.98 7.45
C THR A 12 -7.21 -2.13 7.81
N PRO A 13 -7.60 -3.08 8.69
CA PRO A 13 -9.00 -3.25 9.09
C PRO A 13 -9.56 -2.00 9.80
N TRP A 14 -8.68 -1.20 10.41
CA TRP A 14 -8.97 0.03 11.13
C TRP A 14 -9.09 1.28 10.22
N ARG A 15 -8.89 1.16 8.90
CA ARG A 15 -8.79 2.32 7.98
C ARG A 15 -9.98 3.28 8.04
N PHE A 16 -11.18 2.75 8.27
CA PHE A 16 -12.41 3.54 8.37
C PHE A 16 -12.54 4.34 9.68
N SER A 17 -11.69 4.06 10.67
CA SER A 17 -11.64 4.77 11.95
C SER A 17 -10.59 5.88 11.97
N THR A 18 -10.00 6.20 10.82
CA THR A 18 -8.92 7.21 10.71
C THR A 18 -9.25 8.24 9.65
N ALA A 19 -8.92 9.51 9.90
CA ALA A 19 -9.19 10.59 8.95
C ALA A 19 -8.31 10.56 7.69
N ALA A 20 -7.07 10.05 7.82
CA ALA A 20 -6.13 9.95 6.73
C ALA A 20 -5.05 8.91 7.03
N ILE A 21 -4.57 8.25 5.98
CA ILE A 21 -3.45 7.30 5.99
C ILE A 21 -2.45 7.77 4.94
N ALA A 22 -1.18 7.87 5.33
CA ALA A 22 -0.09 8.15 4.41
C ALA A 22 0.97 7.05 4.52
N ASN A 23 1.60 6.70 3.41
CA ASN A 23 2.57 5.61 3.35
C ASN A 23 3.88 6.07 2.71
N LEU A 24 4.99 5.88 3.41
CA LEU A 24 6.35 6.15 2.90
C LEU A 24 7.21 4.88 2.84
N PHE A 25 6.68 3.72 3.23
CA PHE A 25 7.48 2.52 3.48
C PHE A 25 8.69 2.87 4.36
N TYR A 26 9.89 2.39 4.02
CA TYR A 26 11.11 2.85 4.67
C TYR A 26 11.73 4.01 3.87
N GLY A 27 11.44 5.24 4.29
CA GLY A 27 11.90 6.49 3.65
C GLY A 27 13.37 6.87 3.90
N GLY A 28 14.14 6.00 4.56
CA GLY A 28 15.56 6.21 4.86
C GLY A 28 15.82 7.28 5.93
N GLU A 29 17.02 7.84 5.95
CA GLU A 29 17.47 8.77 7.00
C GLU A 29 16.72 10.12 7.02
N ARG A 30 16.05 10.47 5.92
CA ARG A 30 15.30 11.72 5.77
C ARG A 30 13.78 11.56 5.97
N THR A 31 13.33 10.42 6.47
CA THR A 31 11.90 10.14 6.73
C THR A 31 11.21 11.21 7.58
N GLY A 32 11.82 11.65 8.68
CA GLY A 32 11.23 12.68 9.54
C GLY A 32 10.95 14.00 8.82
N PRO A 33 11.97 14.62 8.19
CA PRO A 33 11.78 15.81 7.35
C PRO A 33 10.79 15.60 6.19
N ALA A 34 10.80 14.43 5.54
CA ALA A 34 9.87 14.13 4.47
C ALA A 34 8.41 14.09 4.97
N TRP A 35 8.16 13.48 6.13
CA TRP A 35 6.84 13.48 6.74
C TRP A 35 6.37 14.87 7.12
N ALA A 36 7.25 15.69 7.72
CA ALA A 36 6.91 17.05 8.08
C ALA A 36 6.49 17.85 6.84
N ALA A 37 7.29 17.80 5.78
CA ALA A 37 7.00 18.53 4.54
C ALA A 37 5.64 18.14 3.93
N VAL A 38 5.28 16.86 3.96
CA VAL A 38 3.97 16.40 3.45
C VAL A 38 2.82 16.78 4.39
N LEU A 39 2.98 16.56 5.70
CA LEU A 39 1.92 16.82 6.68
C LEU A 39 1.54 18.30 6.79
N PHE A 40 2.51 19.19 6.62
CA PHE A 40 2.29 20.64 6.68
C PHE A 40 2.06 21.27 5.29
N GLY A 41 2.11 20.48 4.22
CA GLY A 41 1.79 20.96 2.87
C GLY A 41 2.93 21.69 2.16
N ASP A 42 4.15 21.69 2.71
CA ASP A 42 5.35 22.19 2.02
C ASP A 42 5.62 21.40 0.73
N VAL A 43 5.23 20.12 0.71
CA VAL A 43 5.29 19.23 -0.45
C VAL A 43 3.97 18.45 -0.56
N ALA A 44 3.33 18.47 -1.72
CA ALA A 44 2.14 17.64 -1.96
C ALA A 44 2.50 16.16 -2.15
N PRO A 45 1.71 15.21 -1.63
CA PRO A 45 1.93 13.80 -1.89
C PRO A 45 1.67 13.51 -3.38
N SER A 46 2.58 12.77 -4.00
CA SER A 46 2.52 12.45 -5.44
C SER A 46 2.78 10.97 -5.75
N GLY A 47 3.16 10.19 -4.74
CA GLY A 47 3.44 8.76 -4.89
C GLY A 47 2.21 7.96 -5.28
N LYS A 48 2.42 6.92 -6.09
CA LYS A 48 1.40 5.92 -6.46
C LYS A 48 1.87 4.55 -5.96
N LEU A 49 0.96 3.76 -5.40
CA LEU A 49 1.29 2.48 -4.81
C LEU A 49 1.86 1.50 -5.86
N PRO A 50 3.08 0.96 -5.66
CA PRO A 50 3.64 -0.07 -6.53
C PRO A 50 3.11 -1.47 -6.22
N VAL A 51 2.28 -1.61 -5.18
CA VAL A 51 1.69 -2.87 -4.70
C VAL A 51 0.24 -2.65 -4.30
N THR A 52 -0.60 -3.68 -4.44
CA THR A 52 -1.95 -3.67 -3.86
C THR A 52 -1.88 -3.94 -2.36
N PHE A 53 -2.55 -3.12 -1.55
CA PHE A 53 -2.82 -3.44 -0.15
C PHE A 53 -4.12 -4.25 -0.08
N PRO A 54 -4.07 -5.49 0.45
CA PRO A 54 -5.25 -6.36 0.47
C PRO A 54 -6.29 -5.87 1.49
N ALA A 55 -7.57 -6.06 1.18
CA ALA A 55 -8.66 -5.85 2.15
C ALA A 55 -8.88 -7.05 3.07
N THR A 56 -8.46 -8.25 2.63
CA THR A 56 -8.58 -9.52 3.36
C THR A 56 -7.35 -10.39 3.13
N GLU A 57 -7.01 -11.26 4.09
CA GLU A 57 -5.93 -12.23 3.91
C GLU A 57 -6.24 -13.31 2.86
N ALA A 58 -7.52 -13.50 2.50
CA ALA A 58 -7.88 -14.41 1.42
C ALA A 58 -7.40 -13.89 0.05
N SER A 59 -7.17 -12.58 -0.09
CA SER A 59 -6.73 -11.95 -1.34
C SER A 59 -5.22 -11.97 -1.57
N ILE A 60 -4.43 -12.60 -0.69
CA ILE A 60 -2.97 -12.73 -0.87
C ILE A 60 -2.59 -14.13 -1.34
N VAL A 61 -1.52 -14.20 -2.14
CA VAL A 61 -0.86 -15.47 -2.46
C VAL A 61 -0.32 -16.07 -1.17
N GLN A 62 -0.78 -17.29 -0.86
CA GLN A 62 -0.39 -17.97 0.37
C GLN A 62 1.07 -18.44 0.29
N PRO A 63 1.83 -18.36 1.39
CA PRO A 63 3.19 -18.86 1.40
C PRO A 63 3.19 -20.36 1.12
N GLY A 64 4.12 -20.80 0.27
CA GLY A 64 4.36 -22.22 0.03
C GLY A 64 5.18 -22.85 1.16
N TRP A 65 5.07 -24.17 1.29
CA TRP A 65 5.76 -24.95 2.32
C TRP A 65 6.48 -26.15 1.69
N GLY A 66 7.56 -26.62 2.31
CA GLY A 66 8.18 -27.90 1.95
C GLY A 66 9.20 -27.88 0.81
N GLY A 67 9.98 -26.80 0.64
CA GLY A 67 11.12 -26.75 -0.30
C GLY A 67 10.76 -26.70 -1.79
N HIS A 68 9.50 -26.90 -2.14
CA HIS A 68 8.96 -26.74 -3.48
C HIS A 68 7.62 -26.00 -3.43
N VAL A 69 7.49 -24.91 -4.18
CA VAL A 69 6.30 -24.06 -4.19
C VAL A 69 5.77 -23.96 -5.62
N VAL A 70 4.53 -24.40 -5.83
CA VAL A 70 3.84 -24.32 -7.12
C VAL A 70 3.07 -23.01 -7.20
N TYR A 71 3.39 -22.18 -8.19
CA TYR A 71 2.74 -20.89 -8.44
C TYR A 71 1.43 -21.12 -9.21
N LYS A 72 0.38 -21.51 -8.49
CA LYS A 72 -0.93 -21.85 -9.07
C LYS A 72 -1.63 -20.65 -9.71
N GLU A 73 -1.32 -19.45 -9.24
CA GLU A 73 -1.84 -18.18 -9.73
C GLU A 73 -1.32 -17.80 -11.13
N GLY A 74 -0.18 -18.37 -11.55
CA GLY A 74 0.44 -18.02 -12.82
C GLY A 74 0.66 -16.52 -12.98
N LEU A 75 0.10 -15.93 -14.06
CA LEU A 75 0.19 -14.48 -14.32
C LEU A 75 -0.83 -13.64 -13.54
N PHE A 76 -1.82 -14.28 -12.92
CA PHE A 76 -2.91 -13.62 -12.19
C PHE A 76 -2.49 -13.32 -10.74
N THR A 77 -1.33 -12.67 -10.56
CA THR A 77 -0.81 -12.26 -9.25
C THR A 77 -1.16 -10.80 -8.93
N SER A 78 -1.33 -10.49 -7.65
CA SER A 78 -1.63 -9.14 -7.14
C SER A 78 -2.80 -8.48 -7.88
N TYR A 79 -2.64 -7.24 -8.35
CA TYR A 79 -3.68 -6.48 -9.06
C TYR A 79 -4.16 -7.11 -10.38
N ARG A 80 -3.46 -8.12 -10.91
CA ARG A 80 -3.91 -8.87 -12.09
C ARG A 80 -4.90 -9.99 -11.72
N SER A 81 -4.96 -10.37 -10.45
CA SER A 81 -5.87 -11.41 -9.98
C SER A 81 -7.33 -10.93 -10.07
N PRO A 82 -8.24 -11.69 -10.69
CA PRO A 82 -9.66 -11.39 -10.65
C PRO A 82 -10.26 -11.54 -9.24
N GLU A 83 -9.57 -12.24 -8.34
CA GLU A 83 -9.97 -12.43 -6.94
C GLU A 83 -9.40 -11.35 -6.01
N SER A 84 -8.60 -10.41 -6.53
CA SER A 84 -8.00 -9.35 -5.73
C SER A 84 -9.08 -8.38 -5.22
N VAL A 85 -9.25 -8.32 -3.90
CA VAL A 85 -10.09 -7.32 -3.23
C VAL A 85 -9.17 -6.29 -2.55
N PRO A 86 -8.88 -5.15 -3.18
CA PRO A 86 -7.95 -4.17 -2.65
C PRO A 86 -8.59 -3.31 -1.55
N ALA A 87 -7.87 -3.09 -0.44
CA ALA A 87 -8.12 -1.94 0.43
C ALA A 87 -7.60 -0.66 -0.23
N PHE A 88 -6.40 -0.75 -0.84
CA PHE A 88 -5.83 0.28 -1.70
C PHE A 88 -5.26 -0.40 -2.96
N PRO A 89 -5.75 -0.07 -4.16
CA PRO A 89 -5.32 -0.77 -5.37
C PRO A 89 -3.93 -0.34 -5.84
N PHE A 90 -3.29 -1.18 -6.65
CA PHE A 90 -2.09 -0.81 -7.41
C PHE A 90 -2.32 0.51 -8.18
N GLY A 91 -1.33 1.40 -8.18
CA GLY A 91 -1.42 2.71 -8.81
C GLY A 91 -2.24 3.74 -8.04
N HIS A 92 -2.85 3.39 -6.91
CA HIS A 92 -3.58 4.35 -6.08
C HIS A 92 -2.62 5.34 -5.40
N GLY A 93 -3.04 6.59 -5.29
CA GLY A 93 -2.36 7.61 -4.52
C GLY A 93 -3.09 8.94 -4.69
N LEU A 94 -3.34 9.62 -3.58
CA LEU A 94 -4.04 10.89 -3.55
C LEU A 94 -3.04 12.06 -3.61
N SER A 95 -3.56 13.25 -3.88
CA SER A 95 -2.85 14.52 -3.85
C SER A 95 -3.65 15.52 -3.03
N PHE A 96 -3.05 16.67 -2.71
CA PHE A 96 -3.76 17.81 -2.14
C PHE A 96 -4.54 18.63 -3.17
N ALA A 97 -4.39 18.33 -4.46
CA ALA A 97 -5.10 18.95 -5.57
C ALA A 97 -5.79 17.90 -6.45
N ASP A 98 -6.74 18.35 -7.26
CA ASP A 98 -7.48 17.55 -8.23
C ASP A 98 -6.86 17.64 -9.64
N PHE A 99 -7.08 16.61 -10.47
CA PHE A 99 -6.56 16.48 -11.84
C PHE A 99 -7.61 15.82 -12.75
N ASP A 100 -7.57 16.13 -14.06
CA ASP A 100 -8.42 15.56 -15.12
C ASP A 100 -7.65 14.59 -16.05
#